data_AF-A0A3C0TPQ7-F1
#
_entry.id   AF-A0A3C0TPQ7-F1
#
_cell.length_a   1.000
_cell.length_b   1.000
_cell.length_c   1.000
_cell.angle_alpha   90.00
_cell.angle_beta   90.00
_cell.angle_gamma   90.00
#
_symmetry.space_group_name_H-M   'P 1'
#
loop_
_entity.id
_entity.type
_entity.pdbx_description
1 polymer ?
#
loop_
_entity_poly.entity_id
_entity_poly.type
_entity_poly.pdbx_seq_one_letter_code
_entity_poly.pdbx_strand_id
1 'polypeptide(L)'
;MEDIQNLIGKEVIAVANGVQYAGVLVEVSENEVFLQTPLQWVVLPASSVNAIRAKDVPLATNEDGEDRSNTRESIGSIDLEKD
;
A
#
# COMPACT_ATOMS: atom_id res chain seq x y z
N MET A 1 10.97 2.39 13.51
CA MET A 1 11.03 3.62 12.69
C MET A 1 10.92 3.13 11.27
N GLU A 2 9.95 3.57 10.48
CA GLU A 2 9.91 3.15 9.07
C GLU A 2 11.16 3.69 8.37
N ASP A 3 12.10 2.81 8.06
CA ASP A 3 13.32 3.19 7.35
C ASP A 3 12.93 3.65 5.95
N ILE A 4 13.35 4.84 5.56
CA ILE A 4 13.14 5.38 4.21
C ILE A 4 13.65 4.42 3.12
N GLN A 5 14.60 3.55 3.48
CA GLN A 5 15.14 2.46 2.68
C GLN A 5 14.07 1.42 2.29
N ASN A 6 13.04 1.21 3.12
CA ASN A 6 11.91 0.32 2.80
C ASN A 6 10.95 0.92 1.76
N LEU A 7 11.12 2.19 1.42
CA LEU A 7 10.36 2.86 0.36
C LEU A 7 11.05 2.77 -1.00
N ILE A 8 12.31 2.31 -1.06
CA ILE A 8 13.03 2.09 -2.32
C ILE A 8 12.26 1.06 -3.17
N GLY A 9 12.03 1.38 -4.44
CA GLY A 9 11.23 0.62 -5.39
C GLY A 9 9.71 0.84 -5.28
N LYS A 10 9.23 1.65 -4.32
CA LYS A 10 7.79 1.93 -4.14
C LYS A 10 7.41 3.30 -4.69
N GLU A 11 6.13 3.46 -5.05
CA GLU A 11 5.58 4.78 -5.32
C GLU A 11 5.53 5.62 -4.05
N VAL A 12 6.15 6.79 -4.10
CA VAL A 12 6.21 7.76 -3.01
C VAL A 12 5.82 9.15 -3.50
N ILE A 13 5.48 10.00 -2.54
CA ILE A 13 5.33 11.44 -2.71
C ILE A 13 6.43 12.11 -1.90
N ALA A 14 7.33 12.82 -2.59
CA ALA A 14 8.35 13.65 -1.99
C ALA A 14 7.92 15.13 -2.06
N VAL A 15 8.03 15.85 -0.95
CA VAL A 15 7.71 17.28 -0.87
C VAL A 15 9.02 18.05 -0.84
N ALA A 16 9.31 18.86 -1.86
CA ALA A 16 10.51 19.68 -1.92
C ALA A 16 10.16 21.14 -2.25
N ASN A 17 10.67 22.09 -1.45
CA ASN A 17 10.35 23.53 -1.58
C ASN A 17 8.83 23.83 -1.71
N GLY A 18 7.97 23.03 -1.07
CA GLY A 18 6.50 23.16 -1.17
C GLY A 18 5.86 22.54 -2.41
N VAL A 19 6.64 21.95 -3.31
CA VAL A 19 6.18 21.23 -4.50
C VAL A 19 6.16 19.73 -4.21
N GLN A 20 5.11 19.04 -4.63
CA GLN A 20 4.95 17.60 -4.46
C GLN A 20 5.36 16.86 -5.73
N TYR A 21 6.28 15.92 -5.59
CA TYR A 21 6.77 15.06 -6.67
C TYR A 21 6.32 13.62 -6.39
N ALA A 22 5.50 13.08 -7.29
CA ALA A 22 5.06 11.69 -7.24
C ALA A 22 5.88 10.85 -8.20
N GLY A 23 6.43 9.73 -7.71
CA GLY A 23 7.24 8.83 -8.51
C GLY A 23 7.68 7.60 -7.73
N VAL A 24 8.36 6.69 -8.39
CA VAL A 24 8.99 5.53 -7.75
C VAL A 24 10.31 5.98 -7.13
N LEU A 25 10.51 5.72 -5.84
CA LEU A 25 11.76 6.01 -5.17
C LEU A 25 12.82 5.02 -5.66
N VAL A 26 13.85 5.49 -6.37
CA VAL A 26 14.89 4.60 -6.90
C VAL A 26 16.05 4.49 -5.93
N GLU A 27 16.48 5.62 -5.37
CA GLU A 27 17.62 5.71 -4.47
C GLU A 27 17.48 6.92 -3.54
N VAL A 28 17.97 6.77 -2.32
CA VAL A 28 18.14 7.88 -1.36
C VAL A 28 19.58 7.88 -0.89
N SER A 29 20.26 8.98 -1.16
CA SER A 29 21.59 9.29 -0.66
C SER A 29 21.51 10.41 0.37
N GLU A 30 22.62 10.66 1.09
CA GLU A 30 22.67 11.72 2.11
C GLU A 30 22.44 13.13 1.54
N ASN A 31 22.79 13.34 0.27
CA ASN A 31 22.68 14.64 -0.39
C ASN A 31 21.54 14.71 -1.42
N GLU A 32 21.08 13.57 -1.94
CA GLU A 32 20.22 13.52 -3.13
C GLU A 32 19.20 12.39 -3.03
N VAL A 33 18.02 12.64 -3.58
CA VAL A 33 16.91 11.70 -3.67
C VAL A 33 16.55 11.52 -5.14
N PHE A 34 16.55 10.27 -5.59
CA PHE A 34 16.29 9.89 -6.97
C PHE A 34 14.88 9.32 -7.09
N LEU A 35 14.04 9.98 -7.90
CA LEU A 35 12.66 9.60 -8.17
C LEU A 35 12.49 9.32 -9.67
N GLN A 36 11.92 8.17 -9.99
CA GLN A 36 11.51 7.86 -11.35
C GLN A 36 10.04 8.21 -11.52
N THR A 37 9.77 9.24 -12.32
CA THR A 37 8.40 9.59 -12.75
C THR A 37 8.10 8.91 -14.09
N PRO A 38 6.83 8.77 -14.50
CA PRO A 38 6.49 8.19 -15.80
C PRO A 38 7.05 8.97 -17.01
N LEU A 39 7.43 10.23 -16.82
CA LEU A 39 7.91 11.10 -17.88
C LEU A 39 9.44 11.22 -17.90
N GLN A 40 10.06 11.28 -16.72
CA GLN A 40 11.50 11.53 -16.58
C GLN A 40 12.04 11.13 -15.19
N TRP A 41 13.37 11.10 -15.07
CA TRP A 41 14.04 10.98 -13.78
C TRP A 41 14.13 12.35 -13.12
N VAL A 42 13.79 12.40 -11.83
CA VAL A 42 13.79 13.61 -11.02
C VAL A 42 14.81 13.41 -9.89
N VAL A 43 15.78 14.31 -9.82
CA VAL A 43 16.77 14.34 -8.75
C VAL A 43 16.45 15.54 -7.86
N LEU A 44 16.19 15.26 -6.59
CA LEU A 44 15.89 16.28 -5.59
C LEU A 44 17.04 16.35 -4.59
N PRO A 45 17.62 17.52 -4.32
CA PRO A 45 18.60 17.65 -3.25
C PRO A 45 17.92 17.39 -1.90
N ALA A 46 18.49 16.52 -1.08
CA ALA A 46 17.96 16.13 0.23
C ALA A 46 17.72 17.35 1.12
N SER A 47 18.55 18.39 1.02
CA SER A 47 18.38 19.66 1.75
C SER A 47 17.11 20.42 1.37
N SER A 48 16.54 20.19 0.18
CA SER A 48 15.27 20.77 -0.25
C SER A 48 14.07 19.88 0.05
N VAL A 49 14.30 18.59 0.33
CA VAL A 49 13.24 17.62 0.61
C VAL A 49 12.80 17.76 2.05
N ASN A 50 11.53 18.13 2.23
CA ASN A 50 10.93 18.34 3.53
C ASN A 50 10.31 17.06 4.10
N ALA A 51 9.77 16.19 3.22
CA ALA A 51 9.17 14.92 3.61
C ALA A 51 9.09 13.94 2.43
N ILE A 52 9.18 12.64 2.71
CA ILE A 52 8.93 11.55 1.77
C ILE A 52 7.92 10.60 2.42
N ARG A 53 6.87 10.22 1.69
CA ARG A 53 5.84 9.30 2.17
C ARG A 53 5.46 8.32 1.08
N ALA A 54 5.12 7.08 1.46
CA ALA A 54 4.49 6.16 0.52
C ALA A 54 3.23 6.81 -0.06
N LYS A 55 3.10 6.76 -1.38
CA LYS A 55 1.84 7.04 -2.04
C LYS A 55 0.99 5.82 -1.76
N ASP A 56 0.24 5.86 -0.66
CA ASP A 56 -0.68 4.79 -0.28
C ASP A 56 -1.57 4.51 -1.49
N VAL A 57 -1.26 3.43 -2.22
CA VAL A 57 -2.22 2.83 -3.11
C VAL A 57 -3.34 2.41 -2.17
N PRO A 58 -4.59 2.88 -2.38
CA PRO A 58 -5.68 2.39 -1.57
C PRO A 58 -5.56 0.88 -1.62
N LEU A 59 -5.36 0.25 -0.46
CA LEU A 59 -5.38 -1.20 -0.37
C LEU A 59 -6.60 -1.57 -1.19
N ALA A 60 -6.38 -2.34 -2.26
CA ALA A 60 -7.47 -3.10 -2.80
C ALA A 60 -8.00 -3.85 -1.58
N THR A 61 -9.12 -3.36 -1.06
CA THR A 61 -10.07 -4.16 -0.31
C THR A 61 -10.37 -5.27 -1.28
N ASN A 62 -9.52 -6.29 -1.25
CA ASN A 62 -9.92 -7.62 -1.60
C ASN A 62 -10.94 -7.92 -0.50
N GLU A 63 -12.20 -7.55 -0.77
CA GLU A 63 -13.36 -8.32 -0.32
C GLU A 63 -13.13 -9.72 -0.87
N ASP A 64 -12.22 -10.44 -0.23
CA ASP A 64 -11.93 -11.83 -0.44
C ASP A 64 -13.21 -12.55 -0.01
N GLY A 65 -13.98 -12.93 -1.02
CA GLY A 65 -15.16 -13.73 -0.86
C GLY A 65 -14.75 -15.16 -0.49
N GLU A 66 -14.71 -15.43 0.80
CA GLU A 66 -14.79 -16.76 1.40
C GLU A 66 -15.39 -16.53 2.79
N ASP A 67 -16.57 -17.04 3.16
CA ASP A 67 -16.93 -18.44 3.17
C ASP A 67 -18.46 -18.56 3.32
N ARG A 68 -19.12 -19.30 2.42
CA ARG A 68 -20.39 -19.98 2.72
C ARG A 68 -20.41 -21.35 2.06
N SER A 69 -19.37 -22.14 2.29
CA SER A 69 -19.51 -23.59 2.16
C SER A 69 -20.13 -24.15 3.44
N ASN A 70 -21.41 -23.84 3.73
CA ASN A 70 -22.13 -24.68 4.70
C ASN A 70 -22.74 -25.88 3.96
N THR A 71 -21.94 -26.94 3.96
CA THR A 71 -22.30 -28.28 3.54
C THR A 71 -23.54 -28.75 4.29
N ARG A 72 -24.43 -29.39 3.54
CA ARG A 72 -25.63 -30.06 4.01
C ARG A 72 -25.31 -31.06 5.13
N GLU A 73 -25.59 -30.70 6.38
CA GLU A 73 -25.76 -31.66 7.47
C GLU A 73 -27.18 -32.22 7.42
N SER A 74 -27.34 -33.33 6.70
CA SER A 74 -28.47 -34.24 6.88
C SER A 74 -28.11 -35.23 7.98
N ILE A 75 -28.64 -35.03 9.19
CA ILE A 75 -28.93 -36.04 10.25
C ILE A 75 -29.51 -35.25 11.44
N GLY A 76 -30.64 -35.56 12.08
CA GLY A 76 -31.63 -36.61 11.95
C GLY A 76 -32.71 -36.43 13.03
N SER A 77 -33.76 -37.23 12.90
CA SER A 77 -34.55 -37.80 14.02
C SER A 77 -35.49 -36.91 14.85
N ILE A 78 -36.79 -37.06 14.53
CA ILE A 78 -37.95 -37.31 15.42
C ILE A 78 -38.14 -36.52 16.72
N ASP A 79 -39.27 -35.82 16.83
CA ASP A 79 -40.06 -35.82 18.06
C ASP A 79 -41.56 -35.97 17.74
N LEU A 80 -42.19 -36.92 18.45
CA LEU A 80 -43.60 -37.29 18.39
C LEU A 80 -44.29 -36.58 19.54
N GLU A 81 -45.07 -35.54 19.27
CA GLU A 81 -45.93 -34.97 20.29
C GLU A 81 -47.41 -35.02 19.87
N LYS A 82 -48.19 -35.59 20.79
CA LYS A 82 -49.61 -35.90 20.69
C LYS A 82 -50.44 -34.62 20.74
N ASP A 83 -51.56 -34.60 20.03
CA ASP A 83 -52.93 -34.62 20.59
C ASP A 83 -53.98 -34.61 19.47
#